data_AF-A0A821PEH1-F1
#
_entry.id   AF-A0A821PEH1-F1
#
_cell.length_a   1.000
_cell.length_b   1.000
_cell.length_c   1.000
_cell.angle_alpha   90.00
_cell.angle_beta   90.00
_cell.angle_gamma   90.00
#
_symmetry.space_group_name_H-M   'P 1'
#
loop_
_entity.id
_entity.type
_entity.pdbx_description
1 polymer ?
#
loop_
_entity_poly.entity_id
_entity_poly.type
_entity_poly.pdbx_seq_one_letter_code
_entity_poly.pdbx_strand_id
1 'polypeptide(L)' 'DVFYEDPGVLYISLHCADAFPPNEGHPKDSGKDRGLGFNVNIGWLNFDPPAVDADYINAFHHVILPMAYE' A
#
# COMPACT_ATOMS: atom_id res chain seq x y z
N ASP A 1 2.57 -10.87 -10.03
CA ASP A 1 2.34 -10.67 -8.60
C ASP A 1 1.72 -11.93 -8.00
N VAL A 2 2.13 -12.32 -6.80
CA VAL A 2 1.86 -13.65 -6.20
C VAL A 2 0.46 -13.74 -5.58
N PHE A 3 -0.04 -12.63 -5.01
CA PHE A 3 -1.31 -12.59 -4.26
C PHE A 3 -2.39 -11.71 -4.89
N TYR A 4 -2.15 -11.14 -6.08
CA TYR A 4 -3.00 -10.10 -6.66
C TYR A 4 -4.44 -10.54 -7.03
N GLU A 5 -4.68 -11.86 -7.12
CA GLU A 5 -6.00 -12.47 -7.33
C GLU A 5 -6.53 -13.19 -6.07
N ASP A 6 -5.75 -13.22 -4.99
CA ASP A 6 -6.01 -14.05 -3.81
C ASP A 6 -6.65 -13.24 -2.67
N PRO A 7 -7.96 -13.42 -2.38
CA PRO A 7 -8.60 -12.78 -1.23
C PRO A 7 -8.20 -13.38 0.13
N GLY A 8 -7.41 -14.46 0.15
CA GLY A 8 -6.89 -15.05 1.38
C GLY A 8 -5.72 -14.27 1.98
N VAL A 9 -5.15 -13.33 1.24
CA VAL A 9 -3.98 -12.54 1.65
C VAL A 9 -4.22 -11.06 1.39
N LEU A 10 -4.30 -10.26 2.45
CA LEU A 10 -4.25 -8.81 2.34
C LEU A 10 -2.79 -8.36 2.24
N TYR A 11 -2.38 -7.90 1.06
CA TYR A 11 -1.06 -7.32 0.83
C TYR A 11 -1.09 -5.80 1.03
N ILE A 12 -0.19 -5.28 1.87
CA ILE A 12 -0.05 -3.84 2.13
C ILE A 12 1.41 -3.44 1.94
N SER A 13 1.67 -2.45 1.09
CA SER A 13 3.00 -1.90 0.83
C SER A 13 3.08 -0.43 1.20
N LEU A 14 4.12 -0.06 1.96
CA LEU A 14 4.52 1.33 2.20
C LEU A 14 5.84 1.57 1.46
N HIS A 15 5.88 2.57 0.60
CA HIS A 15 7.04 2.82 -0.24
C HIS A 15 7.15 4.30 -0.62
N CYS A 16 8.37 4.76 -0.92
CA CYS A 16 8.53 6.01 -1.65
C CYS A 16 7.98 5.80 -3.07
N ALA A 17 7.17 6.70 -3.62
CA ALA A 17 6.52 6.46 -4.91
C ALA A 17 7.51 6.38 -6.09
N ASP A 18 8.71 6.93 -5.92
CA ASP A 18 9.83 6.78 -6.86
C ASP A 18 10.72 5.56 -6.52
N ALA A 19 10.31 4.69 -5.60
CA ALA A 19 11.05 3.48 -5.23
C ALA A 19 10.91 2.39 -6.31
N PHE A 20 11.89 1.49 -6.32
CA PHE A 20 11.96 0.39 -7.27
C PHE A 20 10.95 -0.73 -6.95
N PRO A 21 10.25 -1.30 -7.95
CA PRO A 21 10.33 -1.01 -9.39
C PRO A 21 9.52 0.24 -9.81
N PRO A 22 10.03 1.03 -10.79
CA PRO A 22 9.38 2.26 -11.22
C PRO A 22 8.05 1.98 -11.94
N ASN A 23 7.05 2.84 -11.70
CA ASN A 23 5.69 2.74 -12.27
C ASN A 23 4.88 1.51 -11.81
N GLU A 24 5.23 0.92 -10.68
CA GLU A 24 4.41 -0.09 -10.01
C GLU A 24 3.98 0.43 -8.63
N GLY A 25 3.01 -0.24 -8.00
CA GLY A 25 2.56 0.12 -6.67
C GLY A 25 1.74 1.41 -6.64
N HIS A 26 1.01 1.73 -7.70
CA HIS A 26 0.14 2.89 -7.68
C HIS A 26 -1.01 2.67 -6.68
N PRO A 27 -1.54 3.73 -6.04
CA PRO A 27 -2.70 3.61 -5.16
C PRO A 27 -3.96 2.99 -5.80
N LYS A 28 -4.01 2.96 -7.14
CA LYS A 28 -5.11 2.34 -7.92
C LYS A 28 -4.91 0.84 -8.15
N ASP A 29 -3.71 0.33 -7.96
CA ASP A 29 -3.37 -1.07 -8.15
C ASP A 29 -3.90 -1.84 -6.94
N SER A 30 -5.14 -2.31 -7.04
CA SER A 30 -5.97 -2.77 -5.92
C SER A 30 -6.31 -4.25 -5.98
N GLY A 31 -5.56 -5.03 -6.74
CA GLY A 31 -5.86 -6.45 -7.01
C GLY A 31 -6.74 -6.61 -8.24
N LYS A 32 -7.12 -7.85 -8.54
CA LYS A 32 -8.04 -8.17 -9.64
C LYS A 32 -8.89 -9.39 -9.31
N ASP A 33 -9.97 -9.55 -10.07
CA ASP A 33 -10.93 -10.65 -9.93
C ASP A 33 -11.37 -10.81 -8.46
N ARG A 34 -11.09 -11.96 -7.85
CA ARG A 34 -11.45 -12.26 -6.47
C ARG A 34 -10.59 -11.52 -5.44
N GLY A 35 -9.39 -11.10 -5.82
CA GLY A 35 -8.46 -10.35 -4.97
C GLY A 35 -8.66 -8.83 -5.03
N LEU A 36 -9.69 -8.33 -5.72
CA LEU A 36 -9.99 -6.90 -5.73
C LEU A 36 -10.27 -6.40 -4.30
N GLY A 37 -9.53 -5.37 -3.88
CA GLY A 37 -9.53 -4.82 -2.53
C GLY A 37 -8.48 -5.41 -1.58
N PHE A 38 -7.78 -6.47 -1.97
CA PHE A 38 -6.78 -7.17 -1.13
C PHE A 38 -5.33 -6.78 -1.43
N ASN A 39 -5.12 -5.78 -2.30
CA ASN A 39 -3.81 -5.18 -2.54
C ASN A 39 -3.87 -3.68 -2.24
N VAL A 40 -3.06 -3.20 -1.29
CA VAL A 40 -3.07 -1.81 -0.83
C VAL A 40 -1.69 -1.21 -0.96
N ASN A 41 -1.60 -0.12 -1.72
CA ASN A 41 -0.36 0.60 -1.95
C ASN A 41 -0.41 2.00 -1.32
N ILE A 42 0.48 2.24 -0.36
CA ILE A 42 0.67 3.50 0.33
C ILE A 42 1.99 4.10 -0.15
N GLY A 43 1.92 4.84 -1.25
CA GLY A 43 3.07 5.51 -1.87
C GLY A 43 3.26 6.94 -1.38
N TRP A 44 4.45 7.26 -0.87
CA TRP A 44 4.87 8.63 -0.56
C TRP A 44 5.26 9.37 -1.84
N LEU A 45 4.32 10.12 -2.42
CA LEU A 45 4.53 10.87 -3.66
C LEU A 45 5.19 12.22 -3.38
N ASN A 46 6.33 12.50 -4.02
CA ASN A 46 7.01 13.80 -4.00
C ASN A 46 7.29 14.37 -2.58
N PHE A 47 7.62 13.49 -1.63
CA PHE A 47 7.98 13.90 -0.27
C PHE A 47 9.41 14.49 -0.25
N ASP A 48 9.50 15.82 -0.07
CA ASP A 48 10.72 16.54 0.29
C ASP A 48 10.41 17.45 1.50
N PRO A 49 10.92 17.13 2.70
CA PRO A 49 11.82 16.02 3.02
C PRO A 49 11.14 14.63 2.92
N PRO A 50 11.93 13.54 2.82
CA PRO A 50 11.40 12.17 2.82
C PRO A 50 10.49 11.88 4.02
N ALA A 51 9.60 10.90 3.87
CA ALA A 51 8.69 10.48 4.93
C ALA A 51 9.45 10.16 6.24
N VAL A 52 8.91 10.65 7.35
CA VAL A 52 9.45 10.49 8.70
C VAL A 52 8.55 9.60 9.54
N ASP A 53 8.98 9.25 10.75
CA ASP A 53 8.24 8.37 11.68
C ASP A 53 6.77 8.77 11.84
N ALA A 54 6.48 10.08 11.90
CA ALA A 54 5.13 10.59 12.03
C ALA A 54 4.22 10.19 10.85
N ASP A 55 4.74 10.17 9.62
CA ASP A 55 3.98 9.80 8.42
C ASP A 55 3.65 8.30 8.44
N TYR A 56 4.60 7.47 8.84
CA TYR A 56 4.40 6.03 9.01
C TYR A 56 3.38 5.74 10.11
N ILE A 57 3.50 6.39 11.27
CA ILE A 57 2.54 6.25 12.37
C ILE A 57 1.14 6.66 11.90
N ASN A 58 1.02 7.75 11.14
CA ASN A 58 -0.26 8.20 10.59
C ASN A 58 -0.86 7.18 9.61
N ALA A 59 -0.07 6.62 8.69
CA ALA A 59 -0.54 5.55 7.81
C ALA A 59 -0.96 4.29 8.57
N PHE A 60 -0.25 3.93 9.63
CA PHE A 60 -0.65 2.82 10.49
C PHE A 60 -2.01 3.07 11.13
N HIS A 61 -2.21 4.22 11.76
CA HIS A 61 -3.45 4.51 12.49
C HIS A 61 -4.66 4.72 11.58
N HIS A 62 -4.47 5.31 10.40
CA HIS A 62 -5.58 5.71 9.53
C HIS A 62 -5.86 4.77 8.38
N VAL A 63 -4.92 3.88 8.02
CA VAL A 63 -5.08 2.95 6.90
C VAL A 63 -4.86 1.51 7.35
N ILE A 64 -3.68 1.18 7.87
CA ILE A 64 -3.27 -0.22 8.07
C ILE A 64 -4.07 -0.87 9.20
N LEU A 65 -4.12 -0.25 10.39
CA LEU A 65 -4.82 -0.84 11.54
C LEU A 65 -6.32 -0.99 11.27
N PRO A 66 -7.05 0.04 10.76
CA PRO A 66 -8.46 -0.14 10.41
C PRO A 66 -8.72 -1.34 9.47
N MET A 67 -7.89 -1.51 8.43
CA MET A 67 -8.06 -2.63 7.49
C MET A 67 -7.64 -3.98 8.04
N ALA A 68 -6.61 -4.02 8.91
CA ALA A 68 -6.11 -5.27 9.47
C ALA A 68 -7.03 -5.87 10.55
N TYR A 69 -7.91 -5.05 11.14
CA TYR A 69 -8.86 -5.46 12.19
C TYR A 69 -10.31 -5.59 11.70
N GLU A 70 -10.59 -5.30 10.42
CA GLU A 70 -11.88 -5.54 9.78
C GLU A 70 -12.06 -7.02 9.41
#